data_AF-A0A6S6P300-F1
#
_entry.id   AF-A0A6S6P300-F1
#
_cell.length_a   1.000
_cell.length_b   1.000
_cell.length_c   1.000
_cell.angle_alpha   90.00
_cell.angle_beta   90.00
_cell.angle_gamma   90.00
#
_symmetry.space_group_name_H-M   'P 1'
#
loop_
_entity.id
_entity.type
_entity.pdbx_description
1 polymer ?
#
loop_
_entity_poly.entity_id
_entity_poly.type
_entity_poly.pdbx_seq_one_letter_code
_entity_poly.pdbx_strand_id
1 'polypeptide(L)'
;MMTVPATGWRGGVLTRGLVIGATTGLFFGALALLDSGLLAVGAIVFVVTGAVLGGWTVRRMNRFWPGSAGFTGAERVAIVRAARRGYRVDDPRLAAGVVEYSAGLRAAAERLHPYRWVVWLVIVVALGTAAWDAVAGSVRETAASCVYLGLLAIDLFWWPARRRELLLNAALAAALAQQALDGAENESRD
;
A
#
# COMPACT_ATOMS: atom_id res chain seq x y z
N MET A 1 -3.66 1.47 1.97
CA MET A 1 -3.64 2.83 1.40
C MET A 1 -2.30 3.18 0.81
N MET A 2 -1.21 3.27 1.58
CA MET A 2 0.12 3.65 1.07
C MET A 2 0.66 2.76 -0.06
N THR A 3 0.42 1.46 0.01
CA THR A 3 0.89 0.47 -0.98
C THR A 3 0.06 0.41 -2.27
N VAL A 4 -1.16 0.97 -2.28
CA VAL A 4 -2.07 0.85 -3.42
C VAL A 4 -1.80 1.98 -4.43
N PRO A 5 -1.40 1.68 -5.67
CA PRO A 5 -1.15 2.71 -6.67
C PRO A 5 -2.44 3.49 -6.99
N ALA A 6 -2.30 4.71 -7.52
CA ALA A 6 -3.45 5.57 -7.84
C ALA A 6 -4.46 4.87 -8.78
N THR A 7 -3.98 4.09 -9.75
CA THR A 7 -4.81 3.29 -10.67
C THR A 7 -5.67 2.26 -9.96
N GLY A 8 -5.21 1.73 -8.81
CA GLY A 8 -5.97 0.83 -7.95
C GLY A 8 -7.21 1.45 -7.32
N TRP A 9 -7.42 2.77 -7.46
CA TRP A 9 -8.62 3.47 -7.01
C TRP A 9 -9.69 3.62 -8.10
N ARG A 10 -9.39 3.26 -9.35
CA ARG A 10 -10.30 3.46 -10.48
C ARG A 10 -11.56 2.59 -10.42
N GLY A 11 -11.41 1.32 -10.01
CA GLY A 11 -12.50 0.34 -9.96
C GLY A 11 -13.42 0.49 -8.75
N GLY A 12 -14.55 -0.21 -8.76
CA GLY A 12 -15.44 -0.35 -7.60
C GLY A 12 -14.85 -1.25 -6.51
N VAL A 13 -15.53 -1.33 -5.36
CA VAL A 13 -15.08 -2.11 -4.17
C VAL A 13 -14.66 -3.54 -4.53
N LEU A 14 -15.48 -4.24 -5.33
CA LEU A 14 -15.21 -5.60 -5.80
C LEU A 14 -13.99 -5.66 -6.73
N THR A 15 -13.93 -4.80 -7.74
CA THR A 15 -12.81 -4.77 -8.70
C THR A 15 -11.48 -4.48 -7.99
N ARG A 16 -11.47 -3.56 -7.02
CA ARG A 16 -10.25 -3.27 -6.23
C ARG A 16 -9.82 -4.46 -5.40
N GLY A 17 -10.77 -5.10 -4.72
CA GLY A 17 -10.52 -6.29 -3.91
C GLY A 17 -9.93 -7.42 -4.75
N LEU A 18 -10.50 -7.65 -5.93
CA LEU A 18 -10.07 -8.71 -6.84
C LEU A 18 -8.69 -8.42 -7.44
N VAL A 19 -8.43 -7.20 -7.93
CA VAL A 19 -7.10 -6.86 -8.49
C VAL A 19 -6.01 -6.92 -7.42
N ILE A 20 -6.25 -6.34 -6.25
CA ILE A 20 -5.29 -6.35 -5.14
C ILE A 20 -5.10 -7.80 -4.65
N GLY A 21 -6.19 -8.54 -4.47
CA GLY A 21 -6.18 -9.92 -4.04
C GLY A 21 -5.46 -10.84 -5.02
N ALA A 22 -5.76 -10.75 -6.32
CA ALA A 22 -5.12 -11.57 -7.35
C ALA A 22 -3.62 -11.27 -7.44
N THR A 23 -3.22 -9.99 -7.41
CA THR A 23 -1.80 -9.62 -7.48
C THR A 23 -1.04 -10.12 -6.26
N THR A 24 -1.60 -9.90 -5.07
CA THR A 24 -0.97 -10.28 -3.80
C THR A 24 -0.95 -11.80 -3.63
N GLY A 25 -2.07 -12.47 -3.95
CA GLY A 25 -2.19 -13.92 -3.93
C GLY A 25 -1.24 -14.57 -4.91
N LEU A 26 -1.06 -14.02 -6.12
CA LEU A 26 -0.12 -14.56 -7.12
C LEU A 26 1.32 -14.52 -6.59
N PHE A 27 1.70 -13.39 -5.99
CA PHE A 27 3.01 -13.22 -5.40
C PHE A 27 3.28 -14.23 -4.27
N PHE A 28 2.39 -14.33 -3.28
CA PHE A 28 2.57 -15.26 -2.17
C PHE A 28 2.39 -16.72 -2.57
N GLY A 29 1.51 -17.01 -3.53
CA GLY A 29 1.34 -18.35 -4.08
C GLY A 29 2.59 -18.84 -4.83
N ALA A 30 3.26 -17.95 -5.58
CA ALA A 30 4.52 -18.25 -6.23
C ALA A 30 5.66 -18.50 -5.21
N LEU A 31 5.72 -17.73 -4.13
CA LEU A 31 6.67 -17.97 -3.04
C LEU A 31 6.41 -19.32 -2.34
N ALA A 32 5.15 -19.63 -2.05
CA ALA A 32 4.79 -20.90 -1.45
C ALA A 32 5.07 -22.10 -2.37
N LEU A 33 4.92 -21.92 -3.69
CA LEU A 33 5.31 -22.91 -4.67
C LEU A 33 6.83 -23.10 -4.73
N LEU A 34 7.60 -22.01 -4.67
CA LEU A 34 9.06 -22.06 -4.64
C LEU A 34 9.56 -22.80 -3.40
N ASP A 35 8.93 -22.56 -2.25
CA ASP A 35 9.30 -23.14 -0.96
C ASP A 35 8.92 -24.63 -0.88
N SER A 36 7.67 -24.96 -1.21
CA SER A 36 7.15 -26.33 -1.07
C SER A 36 7.44 -27.25 -2.26
N GLY A 37 7.67 -26.69 -3.46
CA GLY A 37 7.70 -27.44 -4.72
C GLY A 37 6.35 -28.03 -5.17
N LEU A 38 5.27 -27.79 -4.43
CA LEU A 38 3.95 -28.37 -4.68
C LEU A 38 2.97 -27.34 -5.23
N LEU A 39 2.46 -27.57 -6.44
CA LEU A 39 1.44 -26.69 -7.07
C LEU A 39 0.20 -26.50 -6.20
N ALA A 40 -0.24 -27.55 -5.51
CA ALA A 40 -1.41 -27.49 -4.63
C ALA A 40 -1.22 -26.48 -3.48
N VAL A 41 -0.03 -26.41 -2.88
CA VAL A 41 0.28 -25.48 -1.79
C VAL A 41 0.27 -24.04 -2.32
N GLY A 42 0.91 -23.79 -3.47
CA GLY A 42 0.90 -22.48 -4.13
C GLY A 42 -0.52 -22.00 -4.45
N ALA A 43 -1.39 -22.89 -4.95
CA ALA A 43 -2.78 -22.58 -5.26
C ALA A 43 -3.61 -22.26 -4.00
N ILE A 44 -3.44 -23.01 -2.92
CA ILE A 44 -4.14 -22.74 -1.65
C ILE A 44 -3.72 -21.37 -1.10
N VAL A 45 -2.41 -21.10 -1.05
CA VAL A 45 -1.88 -19.81 -0.57
C VAL A 45 -2.38 -18.65 -1.44
N PHE A 46 -2.43 -18.83 -2.76
CA PHE A 46 -2.99 -17.85 -3.69
C PHE A 46 -4.43 -17.47 -3.30
N VAL A 47 -5.31 -18.46 -3.15
CA VAL A 47 -6.74 -18.23 -2.86
C VAL A 47 -6.93 -17.60 -1.49
N VAL A 48 -6.33 -18.19 -0.45
CA VAL A 48 -6.50 -17.73 0.94
C VAL A 48 -5.93 -16.34 1.12
N THR A 49 -4.67 -16.14 0.72
CA THR A 49 -3.98 -14.85 0.89
C THR A 49 -4.61 -13.78 0.03
N GLY A 50 -4.98 -14.10 -1.22
CA GLY A 50 -5.63 -13.17 -2.12
C GLY A 50 -6.99 -12.70 -1.59
N ALA A 51 -7.83 -13.61 -1.09
CA ALA A 51 -9.13 -13.27 -0.52
C ALA A 51 -9.00 -12.44 0.76
N VAL A 52 -8.16 -12.90 1.70
CA VAL A 52 -7.98 -12.23 3.00
C VAL A 52 -7.35 -10.85 2.83
N LEU A 53 -6.22 -10.74 2.11
CA LEU A 53 -5.52 -9.46 1.95
C LEU A 53 -6.27 -8.51 1.02
N GLY A 54 -6.92 -9.01 -0.03
CA GLY A 54 -7.79 -8.21 -0.89
C GLY A 54 -8.95 -7.60 -0.10
N GLY A 55 -9.70 -8.43 0.63
CA GLY A 55 -10.82 -7.98 1.47
C GLY A 55 -10.39 -7.03 2.59
N TRP A 56 -9.30 -7.36 3.29
CA TRP A 56 -8.75 -6.51 4.35
C TRP A 56 -8.28 -5.15 3.82
N THR A 57 -7.60 -5.12 2.67
CA THR A 57 -7.11 -3.89 2.06
C THR A 57 -8.25 -2.97 1.65
N VAL A 58 -9.31 -3.51 1.06
CA VAL A 58 -10.50 -2.74 0.68
C VAL A 58 -11.21 -2.17 1.91
N ARG A 59 -11.41 -2.99 2.96
CA ARG A 59 -11.97 -2.50 4.23
C ARG A 59 -11.12 -1.38 4.82
N ARG A 60 -9.80 -1.55 4.79
CA ARG A 60 -8.85 -0.53 5.26
C ARG A 60 -8.96 0.76 4.45
N MET A 61 -9.09 0.67 3.13
CA MET A 61 -9.24 1.84 2.26
C MET A 61 -10.51 2.64 2.61
N ASN A 62 -11.65 1.94 2.78
CA ASN A 62 -12.91 2.60 3.12
C ASN A 62 -12.90 3.18 4.55
N ARG A 63 -12.22 2.51 5.48
CA ARG A 63 -12.10 2.99 6.86
C ARG A 63 -11.32 4.30 6.97
N PHE A 64 -10.24 4.46 6.20
CA PHE A 64 -9.37 5.64 6.30
C PHE A 64 -9.78 6.78 5.37
N TRP A 65 -10.59 6.53 4.34
CA TRP A 65 -11.14 7.57 3.46
C TRP A 65 -12.58 7.24 3.08
N PRO A 66 -13.53 7.43 4.03
CA PRO A 66 -14.94 7.12 3.80
C PRO A 66 -15.56 8.02 2.71
N GLY A 67 -15.14 9.29 2.64
CA GLY A 67 -15.60 10.26 1.63
C GLY A 67 -15.29 9.87 0.19
N SER A 68 -14.39 8.89 -0.03
CA SER A 68 -14.10 8.38 -1.37
C SER A 68 -15.35 7.92 -2.12
N ALA A 69 -16.40 7.44 -1.42
CA ALA A 69 -17.64 6.98 -2.03
C ALA A 69 -18.35 8.06 -2.86
N GLY A 70 -18.20 9.34 -2.48
CA GLY A 70 -18.81 10.49 -3.17
C GLY A 70 -18.11 10.90 -4.47
N PHE A 71 -17.01 10.23 -4.84
CA PHE A 71 -16.23 10.53 -6.05
C PHE A 71 -16.32 9.41 -7.08
N THR A 72 -16.30 9.78 -8.36
CA THR A 72 -16.16 8.84 -9.48
C THR A 72 -14.79 8.15 -9.45
N GLY A 73 -14.63 7.05 -10.19
CA GLY A 73 -13.35 6.35 -10.27
C GLY A 73 -12.21 7.24 -10.78
N ALA A 74 -12.47 8.11 -11.76
CA ALA A 74 -11.48 9.02 -12.32
C ALA A 74 -11.07 10.10 -11.32
N GLU A 75 -12.04 10.70 -10.62
CA GLU A 75 -11.80 11.71 -9.58
C GLU A 75 -10.98 11.13 -8.42
N ARG A 76 -11.27 9.91 -7.96
CA ARG A 76 -10.46 9.25 -6.93
C ARG A 76 -9.01 9.06 -7.37
N VAL A 77 -8.79 8.66 -8.63
CA VAL A 77 -7.42 8.54 -9.16
C VAL A 77 -6.74 9.91 -9.20
N ALA A 78 -7.44 10.97 -9.62
CA ALA A 78 -6.89 12.31 -9.68
C ALA A 78 -6.50 12.82 -8.28
N ILE A 79 -7.40 12.71 -7.30
CA ILE A 79 -7.16 13.06 -5.89
C ILE A 79 -5.95 12.31 -5.33
N VAL A 80 -5.92 10.98 -5.49
CA VAL A 80 -4.82 10.15 -4.98
C VAL A 80 -3.51 10.48 -5.66
N ARG A 81 -3.52 10.76 -6.96
CA ARG A 81 -2.31 11.13 -7.72
C ARG A 81 -1.80 12.51 -7.29
N ALA A 82 -2.68 13.49 -7.13
CA ALA A 82 -2.34 14.82 -6.64
C ALA A 82 -1.71 14.74 -5.25
N ALA A 83 -2.37 14.06 -4.30
CA ALA A 83 -1.87 13.87 -2.95
C ALA A 83 -0.52 13.13 -2.91
N ARG A 84 -0.34 12.08 -3.72
CA ARG A 84 0.93 11.31 -3.71
C ARG A 84 2.10 12.04 -4.37
N ARG A 85 1.83 12.95 -5.31
CA ARG A 85 2.87 13.68 -6.05
C ARG A 85 3.07 15.12 -5.56
N GLY A 86 2.19 15.64 -4.71
CA GLY A 86 2.32 16.99 -4.16
C GLY A 86 1.87 18.11 -5.10
N TYR A 87 0.97 17.84 -6.05
CA TYR A 87 0.49 18.87 -6.99
C TYR A 87 -0.86 19.46 -6.60
N ARG A 88 -1.10 20.71 -7.00
CA ARG A 88 -2.33 21.48 -6.79
C ARG A 88 -3.49 20.90 -7.61
N VAL A 89 -4.70 21.05 -7.08
CA VAL A 89 -5.96 20.76 -7.78
C VAL A 89 -6.85 21.99 -7.67
N ASP A 90 -7.30 22.52 -8.79
CA ASP A 90 -8.04 23.78 -8.83
C ASP A 90 -9.55 23.61 -8.60
N ASP A 91 -10.09 22.42 -8.87
CA ASP A 91 -11.48 22.09 -8.56
C ASP A 91 -11.69 22.03 -7.02
N PRO A 92 -12.54 22.90 -6.43
CA PRO A 92 -12.77 22.93 -4.99
C PRO A 92 -13.27 21.59 -4.43
N ARG A 93 -14.10 20.86 -5.17
CA ARG A 93 -14.64 19.57 -4.72
C ARG A 93 -13.52 18.52 -4.64
N LEU A 94 -12.60 18.52 -5.60
CA LEU A 94 -11.47 17.60 -5.60
C LEU A 94 -10.40 18.03 -4.57
N ALA A 95 -10.22 19.33 -4.36
CA ALA A 95 -9.35 19.88 -3.33
C ALA A 95 -9.79 19.41 -1.93
N ALA A 96 -11.09 19.47 -1.61
CA ALA A 96 -11.64 18.89 -0.38
C ALA A 96 -11.33 17.38 -0.26
N GLY A 97 -11.48 16.64 -1.36
CA GLY A 97 -11.11 15.22 -1.42
C GLY A 97 -9.61 14.94 -1.18
N VAL A 98 -8.72 15.83 -1.62
CA VAL A 98 -7.26 15.75 -1.36
C VAL A 98 -6.96 15.93 0.12
N VAL A 99 -7.60 16.89 0.79
CA VAL A 99 -7.44 17.11 2.24
C VAL A 99 -7.88 15.87 3.02
N GLU A 100 -9.07 15.34 2.72
CA GLU A 100 -9.59 14.12 3.36
C GLU A 100 -8.67 12.91 3.14
N TYR A 101 -8.23 12.69 1.90
CA TYR A 101 -7.35 11.56 1.58
C TYR A 101 -5.99 11.69 2.29
N SER A 102 -5.41 12.89 2.33
CA SER A 102 -4.14 13.14 3.02
C SER A 102 -4.25 12.92 4.54
N ALA A 103 -5.35 13.34 5.16
CA ALA A 103 -5.63 13.06 6.56
C ALA A 103 -5.77 11.54 6.81
N GLY A 104 -6.52 10.84 5.96
CA GLY A 104 -6.67 9.39 5.99
C GLY A 104 -5.34 8.64 5.83
N LEU A 105 -4.46 9.14 4.95
CA LEU A 105 -3.12 8.59 4.72
C LEU A 105 -2.24 8.74 5.97
N ARG A 106 -2.29 9.89 6.64
CA ARG A 106 -1.55 10.16 7.88
C ARG A 106 -2.05 9.30 9.04
N ALA A 107 -3.37 9.24 9.24
CA ALA A 107 -4.00 8.36 10.23
C ALA A 107 -3.67 6.87 9.99
N ALA A 108 -3.63 6.46 8.71
CA ALA A 108 -3.21 5.12 8.33
C ALA A 108 -1.73 4.87 8.64
N ALA A 109 -0.88 5.90 8.55
CA ALA A 109 0.55 5.84 8.83
C ALA A 109 0.85 5.66 10.33
N GLU A 110 0.17 6.43 11.18
CA GLU A 110 0.42 6.45 12.62
C GLU A 110 0.12 5.08 13.26
N ARG A 111 -0.92 4.39 12.78
CA ARG A 111 -1.27 3.03 13.22
C ARG A 111 -0.26 1.93 12.90
N LEU A 112 0.76 2.18 12.06
CA LEU A 112 1.81 1.19 11.75
C LEU A 112 2.98 1.20 12.74
N HIS A 113 3.05 2.17 13.67
CA HIS A 113 4.19 2.32 14.57
C HIS A 113 4.48 1.12 15.52
N PRO A 114 3.50 0.34 16.04
CA PRO A 114 3.79 -0.71 17.01
C PRO A 114 4.46 -1.98 16.43
N TYR A 115 4.56 -2.13 15.10
CA TYR A 115 5.09 -3.35 14.48
C TYR A 115 6.60 -3.31 14.17
N ARG A 116 7.31 -2.23 14.55
CA ARG A 116 8.74 -2.08 14.24
C ARG A 116 9.62 -3.14 14.90
N TRP A 117 9.22 -3.66 16.07
CA TRP A 117 9.97 -4.73 16.74
C TRP A 117 9.80 -6.08 16.03
N VAL A 118 8.62 -6.33 15.45
CA VAL A 118 8.36 -7.54 14.65
C VAL A 118 9.29 -7.59 13.43
N VAL A 119 9.60 -6.45 12.81
CA VAL A 119 10.56 -6.38 11.70
C VAL A 119 11.95 -6.86 12.13
N TRP A 120 12.44 -6.41 13.29
CA TRP A 120 13.73 -6.88 13.82
C TRP A 120 13.72 -8.38 14.12
N LEU A 121 12.63 -8.88 14.71
CA LEU A 121 12.47 -10.30 14.97
C LEU A 121 12.48 -11.12 13.66
N VAL A 122 11.78 -10.67 12.63
CA VAL A 122 11.77 -11.32 11.30
C VAL A 122 13.17 -11.30 10.67
N ILE A 123 13.93 -10.20 10.78
CA ILE A 123 15.31 -10.12 10.28
C ILE A 123 16.19 -11.17 10.95
N VAL A 124 16.13 -11.27 12.28
CA VAL A 124 16.95 -12.23 13.03
C VAL A 124 16.60 -13.66 12.63
N VAL A 125 15.32 -13.98 12.54
CA VAL A 125 14.85 -15.30 12.11
C VAL A 125 15.30 -15.60 10.67
N ALA A 126 15.14 -14.64 9.76
CA ALA A 126 15.52 -14.79 8.35
C ALA A 126 17.04 -14.98 8.16
N LEU A 127 17.87 -14.26 8.91
CA LEU A 127 19.32 -14.47 8.89
C LEU A 127 19.70 -15.85 9.43
N GLY A 128 19.05 -16.29 10.51
CA GLY A 128 19.29 -17.62 11.08
C GLY A 128 18.91 -18.75 10.12
N THR A 129 17.77 -18.63 9.44
CA THR A 129 17.34 -19.62 8.43
C THR A 129 18.24 -19.59 7.20
N ALA A 130 18.58 -18.42 6.67
CA ALA A 130 19.47 -18.31 5.52
C ALA A 130 20.88 -18.88 5.80
N ALA A 131 21.41 -18.67 7.01
CA ALA A 131 22.69 -19.24 7.42
C ALA A 131 22.62 -20.78 7.52
N TRP A 132 21.48 -21.31 7.99
CA TRP A 132 21.24 -22.75 8.04
C TRP A 132 21.12 -23.37 6.64
N ASP A 133 20.32 -22.75 5.76
CA ASP A 133 20.11 -23.21 4.38
C ASP A 133 21.39 -23.13 3.53
N ALA A 134 22.28 -22.19 3.82
CA ALA A 134 23.56 -22.08 3.12
C ALA A 134 24.55 -23.21 3.48
N VAL A 135 24.41 -23.82 4.66
CA VAL A 135 25.32 -24.86 5.17
C VAL A 135 24.75 -26.26 5.00
N ALA A 136 23.42 -26.42 5.18
CA ALA A 136 22.75 -27.71 5.20
C ALA A 136 21.70 -27.88 4.09
N GLY A 137 21.39 -26.82 3.34
CA GLY A 137 20.26 -26.78 2.42
C GLY A 137 20.58 -27.19 0.99
N SER A 138 19.50 -27.51 0.27
CA SER A 138 19.50 -27.75 -1.18
C SER A 138 19.58 -26.43 -1.97
N VAL A 139 19.97 -26.52 -3.25
CA VAL A 139 20.03 -25.35 -4.16
C VAL A 139 18.69 -24.59 -4.21
N ARG A 140 17.55 -25.29 -4.05
CA ARG A 140 16.21 -24.69 -3.98
C ARG A 140 16.03 -23.85 -2.72
N GLU A 141 16.46 -24.36 -1.57
CA GLU A 141 16.39 -23.64 -0.30
C GLU A 141 17.29 -22.41 -0.36
N THR A 142 18.54 -22.53 -0.81
CA THR A 142 19.42 -21.37 -1.00
C THR A 142 18.82 -20.31 -1.92
N ALA A 143 18.20 -20.71 -3.03
CA ALA A 143 17.52 -19.78 -3.93
C ALA A 143 16.32 -19.08 -3.25
N ALA A 144 15.52 -19.81 -2.48
CA ALA A 144 14.43 -19.25 -1.70
C ALA A 144 14.94 -18.26 -0.65
N SER A 145 15.97 -18.60 0.13
CA SER A 145 16.55 -17.70 1.14
C SER A 145 17.08 -16.41 0.50
N CYS A 146 17.75 -16.50 -0.66
CA CYS A 146 18.18 -15.33 -1.43
C CYS A 146 17.01 -14.45 -1.87
N VAL A 147 15.91 -15.03 -2.35
CA VAL A 147 14.68 -14.29 -2.71
C VAL A 147 14.09 -13.60 -1.48
N TYR A 148 13.97 -14.29 -0.35
CA TYR A 148 13.46 -13.70 0.89
C TYR A 148 14.34 -12.57 1.41
N LEU A 149 15.67 -12.73 1.38
CA LEU A 149 16.62 -11.68 1.75
C LEU A 149 16.51 -10.45 0.83
N GLY A 150 16.37 -10.66 -0.49
CA GLY A 150 16.15 -9.58 -1.43
C GLY A 150 14.87 -8.80 -1.15
N LEU A 151 13.76 -9.51 -0.88
CA LEU A 151 12.48 -8.89 -0.50
C LEU A 151 12.59 -8.12 0.82
N LEU A 152 13.29 -8.69 1.80
CA LEU A 152 13.53 -8.06 3.10
C LEU A 152 14.37 -6.78 2.94
N ALA A 153 15.40 -6.80 2.10
CA ALA A 153 16.22 -5.62 1.81
C ALA A 153 15.39 -4.53 1.12
N ILE A 154 14.56 -4.89 0.14
CA ILE A 154 13.64 -3.94 -0.51
C ILE A 154 12.71 -3.32 0.53
N ASP A 155 12.09 -4.12 1.40
CA ASP A 155 11.18 -3.61 2.42
C ASP A 155 11.92 -2.70 3.42
N LEU A 156 13.13 -3.06 3.85
CA LEU A 156 13.89 -2.32 4.85
C LEU A 156 14.40 -0.97 4.33
N PHE A 157 14.93 -0.92 3.12
CA PHE A 157 15.59 0.29 2.60
C PHE A 157 14.63 1.18 1.81
N TRP A 158 13.75 0.60 1.00
CA TRP A 158 12.92 1.37 0.10
C TRP A 158 11.66 1.90 0.78
N TRP A 159 11.01 1.09 1.62
CA TRP A 159 9.73 1.44 2.22
C TRP A 159 9.80 2.67 3.15
N PRO A 160 10.82 2.84 4.02
CA PRO A 160 10.89 4.02 4.90
C PRO A 160 11.08 5.31 4.12
N ALA A 161 11.98 5.31 3.12
CA ALA A 161 12.23 6.46 2.26
C ALA A 161 10.96 6.85 1.48
N ARG A 162 10.34 5.86 0.83
CA ARG A 162 9.13 6.07 0.04
C ARG A 162 7.95 6.52 0.89
N ARG A 163 7.82 6.02 2.12
CA ARG A 163 6.78 6.45 3.06
C ARG A 163 6.96 7.92 3.47
N ARG A 164 8.19 8.35 3.76
CA ARG A 164 8.48 9.75 4.11
C ARG A 164 8.11 10.67 2.96
N GLU A 165 8.58 10.35 1.75
CA GLU A 165 8.26 11.09 0.53
C GLU A 165 6.74 11.19 0.30
N LEU A 166 6.02 10.08 0.40
CA LEU A 166 4.57 10.06 0.24
C LEU A 166 3.83 10.93 1.27
N LEU A 167 4.29 10.96 2.52
CA LEU A 167 3.69 11.77 3.58
C LEU A 167 3.99 13.26 3.40
N LEU A 168 5.20 13.61 2.97
CA LEU A 168 5.57 14.98 2.64
C LEU A 168 4.76 15.51 1.46
N ASN A 169 4.66 14.74 0.38
CA ASN A 169 3.87 15.11 -0.79
C ASN A 169 2.38 15.27 -0.44
N ALA A 170 1.84 14.38 0.40
CA ALA A 170 0.46 14.46 0.85
C ALA A 170 0.20 15.69 1.71
N ALA A 171 1.14 16.06 2.58
CA ALA A 171 1.07 17.28 3.38
C ALA A 171 1.13 18.54 2.50
N LEU A 172 2.05 18.57 1.52
CA LEU A 172 2.15 19.66 0.55
C LEU A 172 0.85 19.82 -0.26
N ALA A 173 0.33 18.73 -0.82
CA ALA A 173 -0.91 18.76 -1.59
C ALA A 173 -2.11 19.21 -0.74
N ALA A 174 -2.18 18.80 0.53
CA ALA A 174 -3.23 19.25 1.43
C ALA A 174 -3.16 20.75 1.71
N ALA A 175 -1.95 21.30 1.92
CA ALA A 175 -1.75 22.74 2.11
C ALA A 175 -2.18 23.55 0.88
N LEU A 176 -1.80 23.09 -0.33
CA LEU A 176 -2.20 23.72 -1.59
C LEU A 176 -3.71 23.64 -1.82
N ALA A 177 -4.33 22.51 -1.48
CA ALA A 177 -5.77 22.33 -1.59
C ALA A 177 -6.53 23.24 -0.61
N GLN A 178 -6.03 23.41 0.61
CA GLN A 178 -6.64 24.31 1.59
C GLN A 178 -6.61 25.77 1.11
N GLN A 179 -5.48 26.23 0.56
CA GLN A 179 -5.38 27.57 -0.03
C GLN A 179 -6.37 27.80 -1.19
N ALA A 180 -6.63 26.77 -2.00
CA ALA A 180 -7.60 26.87 -3.10
C ALA A 180 -9.04 26.97 -2.57
N LEU A 181 -9.37 26.25 -1.49
CA LEU A 181 -10.67 26.32 -0.84
C LEU A 181 -10.91 27.69 -0.17
N ASP A 182 -9.92 28.18 0.57
CA ASP A 182 -10.00 29.49 1.24
C ASP A 182 -10.14 30.64 0.22
N GLY A 183 -9.46 30.53 -0.93
CA GLY A 183 -9.59 31.48 -2.04
C GLY A 183 -10.99 31.48 -2.67
N ALA A 184 -11.59 30.31 -2.86
CA ALA A 184 -12.93 30.19 -3.42
C ALA A 184 -14.03 30.70 -2.46
N GLU A 185 -13.84 30.54 -1.14
CA GLU A 185 -14.76 31.11 -0.15
C GLU A 185 -14.74 32.64 -0.17
N ASN A 186 -13.56 33.25 -0.31
CA ASN A 186 -13.43 34.72 -0.38
C ASN A 186 -14.07 35.30 -1.65
N GLU A 187 -13.87 34.67 -2.81
CA GLU A 187 -14.49 35.11 -4.07
C GLU A 187 -16.03 34.99 -4.05
N SER A 188 -16.58 34.09 -3.25
CA SER A 188 -18.04 33.95 -3.09
C SER A 188 -18.68 34.99 -2.15
N ARG A 189 -17.87 35.72 -1.38
CA ARG A 189 -18.34 36.74 -0.41
C ARG A 189 -18.35 38.16 -0.96
N ASP A 190 -17.59 38.43 -2.02
CA ASP A 190 -17.49 39.72 -2.71
C ASP A 190 -18.54 39.84 -3.84
#